data_AF-A0A9E3UX44-F1
#
_entry.id   AF-A0A9E3UX44-F1
#
_cell.length_a   1.000
_cell.length_b   1.000
_cell.length_c   1.000
_cell.angle_alpha   90.00
_cell.angle_beta   90.00
_cell.angle_gamma   90.00
#
_symmetry.space_group_name_H-M   'P 1'
#
loop_
_entity.id
_entity.type
_entity.pdbx_description
1 polymer ?
#
loop_
_entity_poly.entity_id
_entity_poly.type
_entity_poly.pdbx_seq_one_letter_code
_entity_poly.pdbx_strand_id
1 'polypeptide(L)'
;MRLRSFQFFVALALLVAAAPRALAADEKGKAPADLSGNWKLLLPLAPTIESEILLLGLKQEGGQLTGELKDALRGLPEKPKVESIERRGDKITIILKGGPLGEPFHGTLGQDGQIRGTIRINNNLIPGRLEKTDAEKLSQAQPDQTKFQAVLQKFLAANAERDPKAKVQKFRDLLGGKPDVSLAGLVYPSLLQAATAAELSEKDVRDLVSSWLDIARPYGEEYVADTQLKALKTLTGKKPYAALALDLAQTAEKDLGAEATTEQKAAAASALAAAAKLAGRADLATSAEARAEKLEAQLDEEYHQKVPPFKPETFAGRKEAKADRVVLMELFTGAQCPPCVAADVGFDGLLQSYKPTELVALQYHLHIPGPDPLTNEDTIARQNYYKAEITGTPTTLFNGKPQAAGGGPMSVAEGKYQQYRKIIDQALEDQKQATIDLNASRTGDEVRIKASAEAKGKEGDTLRLRLALVEEAVRYVGGNGLRFHHHVVRSMPGGPEGKALQGGKVTVEETVKLSDVRKALEQYLSDFEKDRGGFPNPLPPIQLNDLSVVAFVQDDADKSILHAVSVPLKGEKAGEKTP
;
A
#
# COMPACT_ATOMS: atom_id res chain seq x y z
N MET A 1 -71.62 -33.96 10.28
CA MET A 1 -71.43 -32.50 10.27
C MET A 1 -69.93 -32.23 10.08
N ARG A 2 -69.56 -31.56 8.98
CA ARG A 2 -68.21 -31.09 8.54
C ARG A 2 -67.18 -32.18 8.18
N LEU A 3 -67.12 -32.66 6.93
CA LEU A 3 -66.43 -32.15 5.71
C LEU A 3 -64.89 -32.15 5.76
N ARG A 4 -64.33 -33.02 4.90
CA ARG A 4 -62.94 -33.12 4.42
C ARG A 4 -62.53 -31.86 3.66
N SER A 5 -61.24 -31.50 3.68
CA SER A 5 -60.54 -30.88 2.54
C SER A 5 -59.01 -30.98 2.71
N PHE A 6 -58.38 -31.61 1.72
CA PHE A 6 -56.95 -31.59 1.42
C PHE A 6 -56.48 -30.15 1.16
N GLN A 7 -55.33 -29.75 1.69
CA GLN A 7 -54.61 -28.55 1.23
C GLN A 7 -53.24 -28.93 0.68
N PHE A 8 -53.07 -28.63 -0.61
CA PHE A 8 -51.82 -28.58 -1.34
C PHE A 8 -50.93 -27.46 -0.78
N PHE A 9 -49.65 -27.78 -0.53
CA PHE A 9 -48.61 -26.77 -0.36
C PHE A 9 -48.18 -26.28 -1.76
N VAL A 10 -48.44 -25.01 -2.07
CA VAL A 10 -47.78 -24.29 -3.17
C VAL A 10 -46.78 -23.33 -2.54
N ALA A 11 -45.51 -23.53 -2.83
CA ALA A 11 -44.42 -22.61 -2.46
C ALA A 11 -44.56 -21.32 -3.29
N LEU A 12 -44.80 -20.20 -2.61
CA LEU A 12 -44.77 -18.87 -3.21
C LEU A 12 -43.35 -18.31 -3.07
N ALA A 13 -42.62 -18.28 -4.19
CA ALA A 13 -41.37 -17.56 -4.32
C ALA A 13 -41.64 -16.05 -4.24
N LEU A 14 -41.14 -15.40 -3.19
CA LEU A 14 -41.10 -13.95 -3.07
C LEU A 14 -40.01 -13.39 -4.01
N LEU A 15 -40.41 -13.02 -5.23
CA LEU A 15 -39.67 -12.07 -6.04
C LEU A 15 -39.76 -10.70 -5.35
N VAL A 16 -38.67 -10.26 -4.72
CA VAL A 16 -38.50 -8.84 -4.35
C VAL A 16 -38.18 -8.10 -5.64
N ALA A 17 -39.22 -7.58 -6.29
CA ALA A 17 -39.07 -6.59 -7.34
C ALA A 17 -38.50 -5.32 -6.69
N ALA A 18 -37.22 -5.04 -6.95
CA ALA A 18 -36.63 -3.74 -6.64
C ALA A 18 -37.34 -2.69 -7.50
N ALA A 19 -38.30 -1.98 -6.91
CA ALA A 19 -38.88 -0.80 -7.51
C ALA A 19 -37.78 0.26 -7.69
N PRO A 20 -37.67 0.94 -8.85
CA PRO A 20 -36.74 2.05 -8.99
C PRO A 20 -37.20 3.17 -8.07
N ARG A 21 -36.36 3.49 -7.07
CA ARG A 21 -36.52 4.70 -6.26
C ARG A 21 -36.50 5.89 -7.23
N ALA A 22 -37.63 6.59 -7.33
CA ALA A 22 -37.70 7.86 -8.03
C ALA A 22 -36.66 8.81 -7.42
N LEU A 23 -35.69 9.17 -8.25
CA LEU A 23 -34.70 10.20 -7.98
C LEU A 23 -35.40 11.54 -7.79
N ALA A 24 -34.92 12.29 -6.81
CA ALA A 24 -35.36 13.64 -6.47
C ALA A 24 -35.40 14.54 -7.71
N ALA A 25 -36.45 15.37 -7.78
CA ALA A 25 -36.57 16.45 -8.75
C ALA A 25 -35.54 17.53 -8.44
N ASP A 26 -34.47 17.58 -9.23
CA ASP A 26 -33.55 18.72 -9.28
C ASP A 26 -34.05 19.79 -10.28
N GLU A 27 -33.50 20.98 -10.10
CA GLU A 27 -33.96 22.32 -10.47
C GLU A 27 -34.60 22.54 -11.85
N LYS A 28 -35.52 23.50 -11.84
CA LYS A 28 -36.31 24.04 -12.95
C LYS A 28 -35.51 24.27 -14.25
N GLY A 29 -35.91 23.59 -15.32
CA GLY A 29 -36.19 24.26 -16.61
C GLY A 29 -35.24 24.04 -17.80
N LYS A 30 -34.26 23.14 -17.76
CA LYS A 30 -33.46 22.78 -18.95
C LYS A 30 -33.40 21.27 -19.11
N ALA A 31 -33.79 20.77 -20.30
CA ALA A 31 -33.62 19.35 -20.61
C ALA A 31 -32.12 18.98 -20.48
N PRO A 32 -31.78 17.83 -19.88
CA PRO A 32 -30.39 17.41 -19.75
C PRO A 32 -29.74 17.34 -21.13
N ALA A 33 -28.51 17.85 -21.27
CA ALA A 33 -27.77 17.78 -22.53
C ALA A 33 -27.71 16.34 -23.06
N ASP A 34 -27.92 16.14 -24.38
CA ASP A 34 -27.81 14.84 -25.02
C ASP A 34 -26.34 14.42 -25.12
N LEU A 35 -26.00 13.34 -24.42
CA LEU A 35 -24.65 12.80 -24.35
C LEU A 35 -24.42 11.67 -25.36
N SER A 36 -25.40 11.36 -26.21
CA SER A 36 -25.27 10.31 -27.23
C SER A 36 -24.15 10.61 -28.22
N GLY A 37 -23.37 9.59 -28.56
CA GLY A 37 -22.24 9.68 -29.50
C GLY A 37 -20.96 9.03 -28.96
N ASN A 38 -19.86 9.20 -29.68
CA ASN A 38 -18.56 8.68 -29.25
C ASN A 38 -17.83 9.71 -28.39
N TRP A 39 -17.14 9.22 -27.35
CA TRP A 39 -16.40 10.03 -26.40
C TRP A 39 -15.02 9.44 -26.16
N LYS A 40 -13.97 10.25 -26.24
CA LYS A 40 -12.61 9.85 -25.89
C LYS A 40 -12.32 10.21 -24.45
N LEU A 41 -11.86 9.24 -23.66
CA LEU A 41 -11.22 9.52 -22.37
C LEU A 41 -9.77 9.89 -22.60
N LEU A 42 -9.42 11.12 -22.23
CA LEU A 42 -8.09 11.70 -22.35
C LEU A 42 -7.50 11.86 -20.96
N LEU A 43 -6.33 11.27 -20.73
CA LEU A 43 -5.57 11.42 -19.48
C LEU A 43 -4.22 12.09 -19.75
N PRO A 44 -3.86 13.15 -19.00
CA PRO A 44 -2.59 13.84 -19.13
C PRO A 44 -1.51 13.10 -18.33
N LEU A 45 -1.06 11.96 -18.83
CA LEU A 45 -0.12 11.07 -18.14
C LEU A 45 1.32 11.63 -18.08
N ALA A 46 1.63 12.66 -18.87
CA ALA A 46 2.89 13.38 -18.82
C ALA A 46 2.67 14.87 -19.13
N PRO A 47 3.52 15.79 -18.61
CA PRO A 47 3.49 17.21 -18.93
C PRO A 47 3.35 17.45 -20.44
N THR A 48 2.38 18.27 -20.84
CA THR A 48 2.09 18.65 -22.23
C THR A 48 1.62 17.52 -23.15
N ILE A 49 1.39 16.30 -22.62
CA ILE A 49 0.92 15.14 -23.38
C ILE A 49 -0.41 14.66 -22.81
N GLU A 50 -1.47 14.78 -23.61
CA GLU A 50 -2.74 14.08 -23.37
C GLU A 50 -2.77 12.78 -24.16
N SER A 51 -3.01 11.66 -23.47
CA SER A 51 -3.10 10.33 -24.06
C SER A 51 -4.55 9.93 -24.23
N GLU A 52 -4.92 9.45 -25.42
CA GLU A 52 -6.20 8.81 -25.67
C GLU A 52 -6.23 7.41 -25.04
N ILE A 53 -7.07 7.20 -24.02
CA ILE A 53 -7.07 5.96 -23.24
C ILE A 53 -8.21 5.03 -23.67
N LEU A 54 -9.43 5.56 -23.74
CA LEU A 54 -10.64 4.79 -24.08
C LEU A 54 -11.47 5.57 -25.11
N LEU A 55 -12.13 4.84 -26.01
CA LEU A 55 -13.23 5.34 -26.82
C LEU A 55 -14.52 4.69 -26.34
N LEU A 56 -15.44 5.51 -25.85
CA LEU A 56 -16.74 5.09 -25.33
C LEU A 56 -17.83 5.45 -26.33
N GLY A 57 -18.75 4.52 -26.59
CA GLY A 57 -20.00 4.81 -27.27
C GLY A 57 -21.09 5.03 -26.25
N LEU A 58 -21.62 6.25 -26.13
CA LEU A 58 -22.70 6.57 -25.21
C LEU A 58 -24.04 6.63 -25.93
N LYS A 59 -25.10 6.15 -25.28
CA LYS A 59 -26.47 6.14 -25.80
C LYS A 59 -27.44 6.61 -24.72
N GLN A 60 -28.28 7.58 -25.05
CA GLN A 60 -29.31 8.09 -24.14
C GLN A 60 -30.70 7.65 -24.62
N GLU A 61 -31.37 6.79 -23.87
CA GLU A 61 -32.72 6.28 -24.17
C GLU A 61 -33.59 6.30 -22.91
N GLY A 62 -34.82 6.81 -23.02
CA GLY A 62 -35.78 6.79 -21.90
C GLY A 62 -35.31 7.53 -20.64
N GLY A 63 -34.37 8.47 -20.76
CA GLY A 63 -33.76 9.19 -19.63
C GLY A 63 -32.58 8.46 -18.97
N GLN A 64 -32.27 7.23 -19.41
CA GLN A 64 -31.12 6.47 -18.95
C GLN A 64 -29.93 6.65 -19.91
N LEU A 65 -28.73 6.79 -19.35
CA LEU A 65 -27.48 6.84 -20.09
C LEU A 65 -26.79 5.49 -19.98
N THR A 66 -26.50 4.86 -21.12
CA THR A 66 -25.73 3.62 -21.19
C THR A 66 -24.49 3.84 -22.05
N GLY A 67 -23.52 2.94 -21.96
CA GLY A 67 -22.37 3.02 -22.83
C GLY A 67 -21.61 1.71 -22.95
N GLU A 68 -20.80 1.65 -23.99
CA GLU A 68 -19.94 0.51 -24.33
C GLU A 68 -18.52 0.98 -24.62
N LEU A 69 -17.54 0.10 -24.40
CA LEU A 69 -16.18 0.33 -24.85
C LEU A 69 -16.08 0.02 -26.34
N LYS A 70 -15.77 1.02 -27.17
CA LYS A 70 -15.55 0.87 -28.61
C LYS A 70 -14.10 0.57 -28.96
N ASP A 71 -13.16 1.23 -28.30
CA ASP A 71 -11.72 1.02 -28.48
C ASP A 71 -10.94 1.42 -27.23
N ALA A 72 -9.71 0.93 -27.11
CA ALA A 72 -8.84 1.22 -25.97
C ALA A 72 -7.37 1.27 -26.38
N LEU A 73 -6.56 2.01 -25.62
CA LEU A 73 -5.13 2.16 -25.86
C LEU A 73 -4.45 0.80 -26.03
N ARG A 74 -3.64 0.67 -27.10
CA ARG A 74 -2.87 -0.54 -27.38
C ARG A 74 -1.82 -0.76 -26.29
N GLY A 75 -1.68 -2.00 -25.84
CA GLY A 75 -0.71 -2.39 -24.81
C GLY A 75 -1.24 -2.31 -23.38
N LEU A 76 -2.52 -1.97 -23.17
CA LEU A 76 -3.16 -2.21 -21.88
C LEU A 76 -3.11 -3.72 -21.56
N PRO A 77 -2.63 -4.12 -20.35
CA PRO A 77 -2.50 -5.52 -19.96
C PRO A 77 -3.84 -6.27 -20.05
N GLU A 78 -4.92 -5.59 -19.70
CA GLU A 78 -6.29 -6.06 -19.81
C GLU A 78 -7.19 -4.85 -20.15
N LYS A 79 -8.15 -5.05 -21.06
CA LYS A 79 -9.09 -4.01 -21.46
C LYS A 79 -10.26 -3.94 -20.48
N PRO A 80 -10.62 -2.75 -19.97
CA PRO A 80 -11.78 -2.62 -19.10
C PRO A 80 -13.09 -2.86 -19.87
N LYS A 81 -14.16 -3.12 -19.15
CA LYS A 81 -15.55 -3.11 -19.64
C LYS A 81 -16.31 -2.02 -18.93
N VAL A 82 -17.23 -1.35 -19.63
CA VAL A 82 -18.19 -0.45 -18.98
C VAL A 82 -19.21 -1.31 -18.24
N GLU A 83 -19.26 -1.22 -16.92
CA GLU A 83 -20.22 -1.94 -16.08
C GLU A 83 -21.52 -1.15 -15.96
N SER A 84 -21.43 0.15 -15.69
CA SER A 84 -22.57 1.06 -15.66
C SER A 84 -22.14 2.51 -15.89
N ILE A 85 -23.12 3.35 -16.24
CA ILE A 85 -22.96 4.80 -16.28
C ILE A 85 -24.09 5.42 -15.48
N GLU A 86 -23.74 6.25 -14.51
CA GLU A 86 -24.69 7.00 -13.70
C GLU A 86 -24.64 8.48 -14.08
N ARG A 87 -25.80 9.12 -14.14
CA ARG A 87 -25.92 10.56 -14.37
C ARG A 87 -26.81 11.18 -13.30
N ARG A 88 -26.32 12.24 -12.67
CA ARG A 88 -27.06 13.08 -11.71
C ARG A 88 -26.85 14.55 -12.08
N GLY A 89 -27.82 15.13 -12.78
CA GLY A 89 -27.67 16.46 -13.39
C GLY A 89 -26.50 16.47 -14.39
N ASP A 90 -25.50 17.30 -14.10
CA ASP A 90 -24.25 17.43 -14.86
C ASP A 90 -23.14 16.49 -14.38
N LYS A 91 -23.31 15.79 -13.25
CA LYS A 91 -22.37 14.79 -12.75
C LYS A 91 -22.56 13.45 -13.46
N ILE A 92 -21.45 12.85 -13.87
CA ILE A 92 -21.39 11.61 -14.64
C ILE A 92 -20.38 10.70 -13.97
N THR A 93 -20.80 9.48 -13.63
CA THR A 93 -19.94 8.42 -13.12
C THR A 93 -19.91 7.29 -14.12
N ILE A 94 -18.72 6.85 -14.54
CA ILE A 94 -18.52 5.71 -15.43
C ILE A 94 -17.81 4.63 -14.64
N ILE A 95 -18.50 3.52 -14.37
CA ILE A 95 -17.95 2.39 -13.64
C ILE A 95 -17.31 1.43 -14.65
N LEU A 96 -16.01 1.20 -14.49
CA LEU A 96 -15.21 0.32 -15.33
C LEU A 96 -14.85 -0.95 -14.56
N LYS A 97 -14.87 -2.10 -15.23
CA LYS A 97 -14.54 -3.40 -14.65
C LYS A 97 -13.46 -4.11 -15.44
N GLY A 98 -12.46 -4.65 -14.72
CA GLY A 98 -11.31 -5.34 -15.31
C GLY A 98 -10.21 -4.38 -15.75
N GLY A 99 -8.96 -4.87 -15.73
CA GLY A 99 -7.77 -4.10 -16.09
C GLY A 99 -7.36 -2.99 -15.10
N PRO A 100 -6.27 -2.26 -15.42
CA PRO A 100 -5.66 -1.28 -14.51
C PRO A 100 -6.47 0.02 -14.32
N LEU A 101 -7.59 0.15 -15.04
CA LEU A 101 -8.52 1.29 -14.99
C LEU A 101 -9.83 0.93 -14.28
N GLY A 102 -9.88 -0.16 -13.51
CA GLY A 102 -11.11 -0.70 -12.89
C GLY A 102 -11.75 0.17 -11.79
N GLU A 103 -11.32 1.42 -11.65
CA GLU A 103 -11.91 2.39 -10.74
C GLU A 103 -12.87 3.31 -11.51
N PRO A 104 -13.95 3.81 -10.88
CA PRO A 104 -14.88 4.71 -11.56
C PRO A 104 -14.23 6.03 -12.00
N PHE A 105 -14.60 6.51 -13.19
CA PHE A 105 -14.36 7.90 -13.58
C PHE A 105 -15.51 8.78 -13.09
N HIS A 106 -15.18 9.84 -12.35
CA HIS A 106 -16.15 10.82 -11.84
C HIS A 106 -15.93 12.15 -12.54
N GLY A 107 -16.90 12.62 -13.33
CA GLY A 107 -16.78 13.86 -14.08
C GLY A 107 -18.01 14.76 -14.01
N THR A 108 -17.81 16.01 -14.40
CA THR A 108 -18.86 17.03 -14.50
C THR A 108 -18.86 17.62 -15.91
N LEU A 109 -20.04 17.69 -16.52
CA LEU A 109 -20.23 18.31 -17.83
C LEU A 109 -20.04 19.83 -17.74
N GLY A 110 -19.03 20.33 -18.43
CA GLY A 110 -18.75 21.75 -18.56
C GLY A 110 -19.61 22.44 -19.61
N GLN A 111 -19.68 23.77 -19.54
CA GLN A 111 -20.40 24.60 -20.52
C GLN A 111 -19.80 24.52 -21.93
N ASP A 112 -18.54 24.10 -22.05
CA ASP A 112 -17.84 23.85 -23.30
C ASP A 112 -18.12 22.46 -23.90
N GLY A 113 -19.03 21.70 -23.29
CA GLY A 113 -19.45 20.38 -23.77
C GLY A 113 -18.46 19.25 -23.46
N GLN A 114 -17.37 19.53 -22.72
CA GLN A 114 -16.45 18.52 -22.24
C GLN A 114 -16.84 18.06 -20.85
N ILE A 115 -16.61 16.78 -20.54
CA ILE A 115 -16.81 16.26 -19.18
C ILE A 115 -15.43 16.21 -18.53
N ARG A 116 -15.19 17.00 -17.48
CA ARG A 116 -13.91 17.00 -16.76
C ARG A 116 -14.07 16.34 -15.41
N GLY A 117 -13.07 15.57 -15.01
CA GLY A 117 -13.20 14.69 -13.86
C GLY A 117 -11.91 14.02 -13.45
N THR A 118 -12.05 12.96 -12.67
CA THR A 118 -10.96 12.17 -12.10
C THR A 118 -11.17 10.68 -12.30
N ILE A 119 -10.06 9.94 -12.37
CA ILE A 119 -10.01 8.48 -12.26
C ILE A 119 -8.84 8.09 -11.35
N ARG A 120 -8.99 7.00 -10.60
CA ARG A 120 -7.89 6.47 -9.78
C ARG A 120 -7.12 5.40 -10.53
N ILE A 121 -5.79 5.52 -10.54
CA ILE A 121 -4.88 4.50 -11.08
C ILE A 121 -3.77 4.28 -10.06
N ASN A 122 -3.61 3.05 -9.58
CA ASN A 122 -2.63 2.69 -8.55
C ASN A 122 -2.70 3.61 -7.32
N ASN A 123 -3.92 3.86 -6.83
CA ASN A 123 -4.22 4.78 -5.72
C ASN A 123 -3.89 6.27 -5.96
N ASN A 124 -3.48 6.65 -7.17
CA ASN A 124 -3.29 8.06 -7.54
C ASN A 124 -4.53 8.60 -8.24
N LEU A 125 -5.01 9.75 -7.78
CA LEU A 125 -6.08 10.48 -8.42
C LEU A 125 -5.53 11.23 -9.64
N ILE A 126 -6.00 10.87 -10.83
CA ILE A 126 -5.55 11.43 -12.10
C ILE A 126 -6.68 12.29 -12.70
N PRO A 127 -6.44 13.58 -12.99
CA PRO A 127 -7.41 14.42 -13.67
C PRO A 127 -7.55 13.95 -15.12
N GLY A 128 -8.74 14.01 -15.67
CA GLY A 128 -9.01 13.58 -17.03
C GLY A 128 -10.21 14.30 -17.63
N ARG A 129 -10.42 14.10 -18.93
CA ARG A 129 -11.60 14.63 -19.61
C ARG A 129 -12.16 13.66 -20.63
N LEU A 130 -13.48 13.68 -20.81
CA LEU A 130 -14.15 13.10 -21.95
C LEU A 130 -14.42 14.18 -22.98
N GLU A 131 -14.03 13.89 -24.22
CA GLU A 131 -14.25 14.75 -25.38
C GLU A 131 -15.11 14.03 -26.41
N LYS A 132 -16.19 14.69 -26.87
CA LYS A 132 -17.05 14.16 -27.92
C LYS A 132 -16.28 14.10 -29.25
N THR A 133 -16.44 13.01 -30.00
CA THR A 133 -15.71 12.78 -31.24
C THR A 133 -16.57 12.04 -32.28
N ASP A 134 -16.21 12.17 -33.55
CA ASP A 134 -16.73 11.33 -34.64
C ASP A 134 -15.83 10.13 -34.93
N ALA A 135 -14.70 10.00 -34.24
CA ALA A 135 -13.76 8.91 -34.43
C ALA A 135 -14.37 7.55 -34.02
N GLU A 136 -14.10 6.52 -34.82
CA GLU A 136 -14.50 5.13 -34.53
C GLU A 136 -13.38 4.31 -33.87
N LYS A 137 -12.15 4.83 -33.85
CA LYS A 137 -10.97 4.21 -33.23
C LYS A 137 -10.08 5.28 -32.61
N LEU A 138 -9.27 4.89 -31.63
CA LEU A 138 -8.26 5.76 -31.05
C LEU A 138 -7.10 6.00 -32.03
N SER A 139 -6.47 7.16 -31.90
CA SER A 139 -5.25 7.49 -32.63
C SER A 139 -4.13 6.50 -32.28
N GLN A 140 -3.43 6.04 -33.32
CA GLN A 140 -2.24 5.20 -33.17
C GLN A 140 -0.94 6.01 -33.25
N ALA A 141 -1.04 7.32 -33.47
CA ALA A 141 0.13 8.18 -33.50
C ALA A 141 0.73 8.27 -32.10
N GLN A 142 2.03 8.02 -31.99
CA GLN A 142 2.74 8.32 -30.75
C GLN A 142 2.71 9.85 -30.54
N PRO A 143 2.44 10.31 -29.31
CA PRO A 143 2.48 11.73 -29.02
C PRO A 143 3.88 12.28 -29.29
N ASP A 144 3.96 13.46 -29.91
CA ASP A 144 5.22 14.17 -30.11
C ASP A 144 5.85 14.48 -28.75
N GLN A 145 6.95 13.77 -28.46
CA GLN A 145 7.64 13.88 -27.18
C GLN A 145 8.57 15.10 -27.12
N THR A 146 8.78 15.83 -28.20
CA THR A 146 9.75 16.94 -28.25
C THR A 146 9.43 18.02 -27.20
N LYS A 147 8.14 18.37 -27.05
CA LYS A 147 7.69 19.34 -26.04
C LYS A 147 7.88 18.82 -24.62
N PHE A 148 7.51 17.56 -24.37
CA PHE A 148 7.71 16.92 -23.08
C PHE A 148 9.19 16.86 -22.69
N GLN A 149 10.07 16.46 -23.62
CA GLN A 149 11.52 16.43 -23.38
C GLN A 149 12.07 17.82 -23.08
N ALA A 150 11.62 18.86 -23.81
CA ALA A 150 12.02 20.23 -23.54
C ALA A 150 11.55 20.71 -22.15
N VAL A 151 10.32 20.38 -21.75
CA VAL A 151 9.79 20.65 -20.40
C VAL A 151 10.59 19.92 -19.34
N LEU A 152 10.87 18.63 -19.53
CA LEU A 152 11.64 17.82 -18.60
C LEU A 152 13.05 18.37 -18.41
N GLN A 153 13.75 18.75 -19.49
CA GLN A 153 15.07 19.35 -19.41
C GLN A 153 15.04 20.68 -18.63
N LYS A 154 14.05 21.55 -18.89
CA LYS A 154 13.89 22.81 -18.14
C LYS A 154 13.56 22.55 -16.67
N PHE A 155 12.72 21.56 -16.38
CA PHE A 155 12.37 21.16 -15.03
C PHE A 155 13.60 20.65 -14.27
N LEU A 156 14.38 19.76 -14.86
CA LEU A 156 15.62 19.24 -14.27
C LEU A 156 16.64 20.36 -14.04
N ALA A 157 16.79 21.28 -15.00
CA ALA A 157 17.67 22.45 -14.86
C ALA A 157 17.21 23.42 -13.76
N ALA A 158 15.90 23.61 -13.60
CA ALA A 158 15.33 24.38 -12.48
C ALA A 158 15.57 23.67 -11.14
N ASN A 159 15.40 22.35 -11.10
CA ASN A 159 15.60 21.57 -9.88
C ASN A 159 17.08 21.50 -9.45
N ALA A 160 18.01 21.49 -10.40
CA ALA A 160 19.45 21.53 -10.16
C ALA A 160 19.98 22.91 -9.73
N GLU A 161 19.17 23.97 -9.86
CA GLU A 161 19.57 25.33 -9.46
C GLU A 161 19.84 25.41 -7.95
N ARG A 162 20.98 26.01 -7.58
CA ARG A 162 21.42 26.10 -6.18
C ARG A 162 20.91 27.35 -5.51
N ASP A 163 20.80 28.46 -6.24
CA ASP A 163 20.24 29.69 -5.70
C ASP A 163 18.72 29.57 -5.56
N PRO A 164 18.14 29.69 -4.34
CA PRO A 164 16.72 29.47 -4.13
C PRO A 164 15.82 30.47 -4.89
N LYS A 165 16.24 31.73 -5.04
CA LYS A 165 15.44 32.77 -5.71
C LYS A 165 15.43 32.54 -7.22
N ALA A 166 16.59 32.22 -7.82
CA ALA A 166 16.71 31.83 -9.22
C ALA A 166 15.96 30.53 -9.52
N LYS A 167 15.99 29.54 -8.60
CA LYS A 167 15.22 28.30 -8.71
C LYS A 167 13.72 28.58 -8.79
N VAL A 168 13.19 29.40 -7.88
CA VAL A 168 11.78 29.82 -7.92
C VAL A 168 11.44 30.52 -9.23
N GLN A 169 12.30 31.42 -9.71
CA GLN A 169 12.06 32.13 -10.97
C GLN A 169 12.01 31.17 -12.16
N LYS A 170 12.94 30.21 -12.26
CA LYS A 170 12.94 29.19 -13.31
C LYS A 170 11.66 28.35 -13.33
N PHE A 171 11.12 28.01 -12.15
CA PHE A 171 9.84 27.31 -12.07
C PHE A 171 8.65 28.19 -12.51
N ARG A 172 8.65 29.48 -12.16
CA ARG A 172 7.64 30.44 -12.64
C ARG A 172 7.68 30.58 -14.17
N ASP A 173 8.88 30.70 -14.73
CA ASP A 173 9.08 30.78 -16.19
C ASP A 173 8.60 29.51 -16.89
N LEU A 174 8.78 28.35 -16.26
CA LEU A 174 8.31 27.07 -16.79
C LEU A 174 6.78 26.93 -16.76
N LEU A 175 6.11 27.41 -15.71
CA LEU A 175 4.65 27.44 -15.65
C LEU A 175 4.04 28.35 -16.74
N GLY A 176 4.69 29.48 -17.03
CA GLY A 176 4.16 30.47 -17.97
C GLY A 176 2.81 31.03 -17.52
N GLY A 177 1.97 31.46 -18.47
CA GLY A 177 0.71 32.15 -18.16
C GLY A 177 -0.52 31.25 -17.93
N LYS A 178 -0.60 30.09 -18.59
CA LYS A 178 -1.73 29.13 -18.46
C LYS A 178 -1.20 27.70 -18.63
N PRO A 179 -0.55 27.12 -17.62
CA PRO A 179 -0.04 25.75 -17.68
C PRO A 179 -1.20 24.76 -17.73
N ASP A 180 -1.01 23.63 -18.41
CA ASP A 180 -1.92 22.51 -18.32
C ASP A 180 -1.84 21.84 -16.94
N VAL A 181 -2.85 21.03 -16.60
CA VAL A 181 -3.00 20.41 -15.28
C VAL A 181 -1.82 19.49 -14.91
N SER A 182 -1.20 18.81 -15.87
CA SER A 182 -0.07 17.91 -15.62
C SER A 182 1.23 18.67 -15.40
N LEU A 183 1.47 19.75 -16.15
CA LEU A 183 2.59 20.65 -15.90
C LEU A 183 2.47 21.34 -14.55
N ALA A 184 1.27 21.81 -14.20
CA ALA A 184 0.99 22.40 -12.90
C ALA A 184 1.28 21.41 -11.76
N GLY A 185 0.77 20.18 -11.87
CA GLY A 185 1.00 19.11 -10.89
C GLY A 185 2.47 18.73 -10.70
N LEU A 186 3.32 18.91 -11.72
CA LEU A 186 4.77 18.69 -11.62
C LEU A 186 5.50 19.87 -10.95
N VAL A 187 5.18 21.09 -11.36
CA VAL A 187 6.01 22.27 -11.05
C VAL A 187 5.62 22.94 -9.73
N TYR A 188 4.34 23.08 -9.40
CA TYR A 188 3.91 23.75 -8.17
C TYR A 188 4.49 23.12 -6.90
N PRO A 189 4.51 21.79 -6.71
CA PRO A 189 5.15 21.17 -5.54
C PRO A 189 6.63 21.57 -5.40
N SER A 190 7.38 21.53 -6.50
CA SER A 190 8.82 21.85 -6.49
C SER A 190 9.06 23.33 -6.19
N LEU A 191 8.19 24.21 -6.71
CA LEU A 191 8.22 25.64 -6.45
C LEU A 191 7.91 25.94 -4.97
N LEU A 192 6.84 25.36 -4.43
CA LEU A 192 6.45 25.50 -3.02
C LEU A 192 7.53 24.95 -2.07
N GLN A 193 8.20 23.86 -2.45
CA GLN A 193 9.31 23.30 -1.68
C GLN A 193 10.45 24.31 -1.52
N ALA A 194 10.78 25.05 -2.59
CA ALA A 194 11.83 26.06 -2.60
C ALA A 194 11.43 27.38 -1.90
N ALA A 195 10.14 27.62 -1.66
CA ALA A 195 9.61 28.90 -1.20
C ALA A 195 10.30 29.46 0.07
N THR A 196 10.49 28.62 1.09
CA THR A 196 11.13 29.06 2.35
C THR A 196 12.58 29.49 2.13
N ALA A 197 13.35 28.70 1.38
CA ALA A 197 14.75 29.02 1.10
C ALA A 197 14.89 30.26 0.20
N ALA A 198 13.89 30.52 -0.63
CA ALA A 198 13.79 31.72 -1.45
C ALA A 198 13.18 32.93 -0.72
N GLU A 199 12.83 32.77 0.57
CA GLU A 199 12.24 33.81 1.42
C GLU A 199 10.93 34.39 0.84
N LEU A 200 10.13 33.57 0.14
CA LEU A 200 8.82 34.00 -0.34
C LEU A 200 7.90 34.34 0.83
N SER A 201 7.14 35.43 0.71
CA SER A 201 6.16 35.82 1.73
C SER A 201 5.00 34.82 1.79
N GLU A 202 4.27 34.78 2.91
CA GLU A 202 3.06 33.95 3.01
C GLU A 202 2.05 34.32 1.90
N LYS A 203 1.94 35.61 1.57
CA LYS A 203 1.06 36.10 0.50
C LYS A 203 1.47 35.50 -0.86
N ASP A 204 2.76 35.53 -1.20
CA ASP A 204 3.23 34.98 -2.48
C ASP A 204 2.94 33.47 -2.58
N VAL A 205 3.16 32.75 -1.47
CA VAL A 205 2.87 31.31 -1.40
C VAL A 205 1.37 31.04 -1.51
N ARG A 206 0.53 31.86 -0.87
CA ARG A 206 -0.93 31.78 -0.97
C ARG A 206 -1.40 32.01 -2.40
N ASP A 207 -0.84 33.00 -3.10
CA ASP A 207 -1.16 33.31 -4.50
C ASP A 207 -0.76 32.14 -5.43
N LEU A 208 0.38 31.49 -5.16
CA LEU A 208 0.83 30.29 -5.89
C LEU A 208 -0.11 29.11 -5.68
N VAL A 209 -0.51 28.84 -4.43
CA VAL A 209 -1.47 27.77 -4.11
C VAL A 209 -2.81 28.06 -4.76
N SER A 210 -3.31 29.29 -4.67
CA SER A 210 -4.56 29.71 -5.31
C SER A 210 -4.54 29.48 -6.82
N SER A 211 -3.44 29.85 -7.49
CA SER A 211 -3.24 29.63 -8.93
C SER A 211 -3.25 28.14 -9.29
N TRP A 212 -2.69 27.28 -8.44
CA TRP A 212 -2.74 25.83 -8.65
C TRP A 212 -4.15 25.27 -8.48
N LEU A 213 -4.89 25.74 -7.45
CA LEU A 213 -6.28 25.35 -7.23
C LEU A 213 -7.21 25.82 -8.34
N ASP A 214 -6.96 27.00 -8.93
CA ASP A 214 -7.69 27.49 -10.11
C ASP A 214 -7.63 26.49 -11.27
N ILE A 215 -6.47 25.87 -11.49
CA ILE A 215 -6.24 24.87 -12.53
C ILE A 215 -6.91 23.52 -12.17
N ALA A 216 -7.02 23.21 -10.88
CA ALA A 216 -7.65 21.98 -10.40
C ALA A 216 -9.20 22.04 -10.46
N ARG A 217 -9.82 23.20 -10.20
CA ARG A 217 -11.29 23.35 -10.12
C ARG A 217 -12.10 22.75 -11.27
N PRO A 218 -11.69 22.87 -12.54
CA PRO A 218 -12.45 22.27 -13.64
C PRO A 218 -12.61 20.75 -13.54
N TYR A 219 -11.78 20.05 -12.76
CA TYR A 219 -11.79 18.60 -12.61
C TYR A 219 -12.59 18.11 -11.38
N GLY A 220 -13.23 19.02 -10.66
CA GLY A 220 -14.15 18.69 -9.55
C GLY A 220 -13.53 18.80 -8.15
N GLU A 221 -14.41 18.75 -7.15
CA GLU A 221 -14.08 18.94 -5.72
C GLU A 221 -13.05 17.92 -5.21
N GLU A 222 -13.12 16.67 -5.67
CA GLU A 222 -12.17 15.62 -5.27
C GLU A 222 -10.73 15.97 -5.68
N TYR A 223 -10.54 16.50 -6.89
CA TYR A 223 -9.22 16.90 -7.37
C TYR A 223 -8.72 18.19 -6.71
N VAL A 224 -9.62 19.11 -6.37
CA VAL A 224 -9.29 20.30 -5.58
C VAL A 224 -8.79 19.90 -4.20
N ALA A 225 -9.48 18.99 -3.50
CA ALA A 225 -9.07 18.49 -2.19
C ALA A 225 -7.71 17.77 -2.27
N ASP A 226 -7.49 16.91 -3.26
CA ASP A 226 -6.19 16.26 -3.50
C ASP A 226 -5.07 17.29 -3.74
N THR A 227 -5.34 18.34 -4.53
CA THR A 227 -4.39 19.43 -4.79
C THR A 227 -4.08 20.23 -3.51
N GLN A 228 -5.09 20.53 -2.70
CA GLN A 228 -4.90 21.18 -1.39
C GLN A 228 -4.03 20.32 -0.46
N LEU A 229 -4.28 19.00 -0.39
CA LEU A 229 -3.48 18.08 0.42
C LEU A 229 -2.02 17.99 -0.07
N LYS A 230 -1.79 18.00 -1.38
CA LYS A 230 -0.42 18.05 -1.95
C LYS A 230 0.30 19.36 -1.63
N ALA A 231 -0.38 20.50 -1.74
CA ALA A 231 0.15 21.80 -1.33
C ALA A 231 0.46 21.81 0.18
N LEU A 232 -0.47 21.33 1.00
CA LEU A 232 -0.34 21.22 2.45
C LEU A 232 0.87 20.36 2.84
N LYS A 233 1.02 19.16 2.27
CA LYS A 233 2.17 18.26 2.49
C LYS A 233 3.49 18.96 2.20
N THR A 234 3.53 19.80 1.16
CA THR A 234 4.72 20.58 0.81
C THR A 234 5.00 21.69 1.81
N LEU A 235 3.95 22.28 2.40
CA LEU A 235 4.06 23.36 3.39
C LEU A 235 4.26 22.88 4.83
N THR A 236 4.03 21.59 5.11
CA THR A 236 4.19 20.99 6.43
C THR A 236 5.59 21.28 7.01
N GLY A 237 5.64 21.68 8.28
CA GLY A 237 6.88 22.00 9.01
C GLY A 237 7.49 23.37 8.68
N LYS A 238 7.02 24.07 7.64
CA LYS A 238 7.53 25.40 7.27
C LYS A 238 6.85 26.48 8.13
N LYS A 239 7.47 26.83 9.25
CA LYS A 239 6.98 27.86 10.21
C LYS A 239 6.45 29.16 9.56
N PRO A 240 7.10 29.74 8.53
CA PRO A 240 6.61 30.98 7.90
C PRO A 240 5.23 30.86 7.24
N TYR A 241 4.76 29.64 6.96
CA TYR A 241 3.51 29.37 6.25
C TYR A 241 2.49 28.63 7.12
N ALA A 242 2.67 28.65 8.45
CA ALA A 242 1.82 27.91 9.38
C ALA A 242 0.33 28.31 9.28
N ALA A 243 0.03 29.60 9.10
CA ALA A 243 -1.34 30.09 8.96
C ALA A 243 -2.00 29.61 7.65
N LEU A 244 -1.28 29.68 6.53
CA LEU A 244 -1.73 29.14 5.25
C LEU A 244 -1.92 27.62 5.29
N ALA A 245 -0.98 26.89 5.90
CA ALA A 245 -1.11 25.44 6.05
C ALA A 245 -2.35 25.06 6.87
N LEU A 246 -2.64 25.80 7.94
CA LEU A 246 -3.84 25.59 8.74
C LEU A 246 -5.12 25.84 7.93
N ASP A 247 -5.18 26.95 7.20
CA ASP A 247 -6.31 27.32 6.35
C ASP A 247 -6.58 26.28 5.25
N LEU A 248 -5.53 25.78 4.60
CA LEU A 248 -5.62 24.70 3.61
C LEU A 248 -6.14 23.41 4.24
N ALA A 249 -5.66 23.04 5.44
CA ALA A 249 -6.09 21.83 6.10
C ALA A 249 -7.56 21.88 6.54
N GLN A 250 -8.01 23.02 7.07
CA GLN A 250 -9.41 23.24 7.43
C GLN A 250 -10.32 23.22 6.21
N THR A 251 -9.89 23.85 5.12
CA THR A 251 -10.65 23.87 3.87
C THR A 251 -10.72 22.48 3.24
N ALA A 252 -9.59 21.75 3.17
CA ALA A 252 -9.57 20.39 2.65
C ALA A 252 -10.49 19.45 3.45
N GLU A 253 -10.46 19.52 4.77
CA GLU A 253 -11.34 18.70 5.61
C GLU A 253 -12.83 19.05 5.42
N LYS A 254 -13.16 20.33 5.22
CA LYS A 254 -14.53 20.77 4.95
C LYS A 254 -15.02 20.36 3.56
N ASP A 255 -14.14 20.45 2.56
CA ASP A 255 -14.44 20.14 1.16
C ASP A 255 -14.53 18.62 0.92
N LEU A 256 -14.00 17.79 1.84
CA LEU A 256 -14.30 16.37 1.89
C LEU A 256 -15.80 16.17 2.18
N GLY A 257 -16.57 15.93 1.12
CA GLY A 257 -17.99 15.61 1.21
C GLY A 257 -18.27 14.29 1.95
N ALA A 258 -19.55 13.99 2.17
CA ALA A 258 -19.99 12.80 2.90
C ALA A 258 -19.45 11.49 2.30
N GLU A 259 -19.31 11.45 0.98
CA GLU A 259 -18.83 10.30 0.18
C GLU A 259 -17.31 10.06 0.25
N ALA A 260 -16.54 10.95 0.90
CA ALA A 260 -15.10 10.73 1.07
C ALA A 260 -14.81 9.44 1.85
N THR A 261 -13.78 8.71 1.41
CA THR A 261 -13.40 7.43 2.05
C THR A 261 -12.84 7.66 3.45
N THR A 262 -12.79 6.59 4.26
CA THR A 262 -12.20 6.64 5.60
C THR A 262 -10.73 7.11 5.53
N GLU A 263 -9.98 6.69 4.51
CA GLU A 263 -8.58 7.08 4.27
C GLU A 263 -8.44 8.58 4.02
N GLN A 264 -9.32 9.15 3.18
CA GLN A 264 -9.30 10.58 2.88
C GLN A 264 -9.59 11.41 4.13
N LYS A 265 -10.61 10.98 4.90
CA LYS A 265 -10.96 11.61 6.17
C LYS A 265 -9.81 11.53 7.17
N ALA A 266 -9.14 10.38 7.29
CA ALA A 266 -7.98 10.19 8.18
C ALA A 266 -6.81 11.10 7.79
N ALA A 267 -6.48 11.14 6.49
CA ALA A 267 -5.40 11.97 5.97
C ALA A 267 -5.66 13.47 6.21
N ALA A 268 -6.88 13.95 5.97
CA ALA A 268 -7.25 15.34 6.23
C ALA A 268 -7.20 15.69 7.73
N ALA A 269 -7.74 14.83 8.60
CA ALA A 269 -7.69 15.04 10.04
C ALA A 269 -6.24 15.09 10.58
N SER A 270 -5.38 14.17 10.11
CA SER A 270 -3.96 14.15 10.46
C SER A 270 -3.21 15.38 9.97
N ALA A 271 -3.48 15.82 8.74
CA ALA A 271 -2.86 17.01 8.18
C ALA A 271 -3.32 18.29 8.91
N LEU A 272 -4.58 18.35 9.32
CA LEU A 272 -5.12 19.43 10.17
C LEU A 272 -4.48 19.46 11.54
N ALA A 273 -4.31 18.30 12.19
CA ALA A 273 -3.59 18.19 13.45
C ALA A 273 -2.17 18.79 13.36
N ALA A 274 -1.40 18.35 12.36
CA ALA A 274 -0.04 18.82 12.13
C ALA A 274 0.02 20.34 11.86
N ALA A 275 -0.89 20.84 11.02
CA ALA A 275 -0.96 22.27 10.69
C ALA A 275 -1.39 23.13 11.89
N ALA A 276 -2.38 22.67 12.66
CA ALA A 276 -2.85 23.35 13.86
C ALA A 276 -1.76 23.42 14.93
N LYS A 277 -0.99 22.34 15.11
CA LYS A 277 0.17 22.31 16.03
C LYS A 277 1.24 23.31 15.60
N LEU A 278 1.59 23.34 14.30
CA LEU A 278 2.55 24.30 13.76
C LEU A 278 2.08 25.75 13.92
N ALA A 279 0.78 26.00 13.80
CA ALA A 279 0.15 27.31 13.97
C ALA A 279 -0.14 27.68 15.45
N GLY A 280 0.24 26.84 16.42
CA GLY A 280 0.02 27.11 17.85
C GLY A 280 -1.44 27.01 18.31
N ARG A 281 -2.30 26.31 17.57
CA ARG A 281 -3.74 26.12 17.88
C ARG A 281 -3.95 24.79 18.59
N ALA A 282 -3.56 24.73 19.86
CA ALA A 282 -3.52 23.49 20.65
C ALA A 282 -4.86 22.73 20.69
N ASP A 283 -5.98 23.39 21.01
CA ASP A 283 -7.29 22.73 21.12
C ASP A 283 -7.74 22.10 19.80
N LEU A 284 -7.49 22.80 18.68
CA LEU A 284 -7.80 22.30 17.35
C LEU A 284 -6.88 21.14 16.96
N ALA A 285 -5.60 21.20 17.31
CA ALA A 285 -4.65 20.11 17.10
C ALA A 285 -5.11 18.85 17.83
N THR A 286 -5.37 18.94 19.15
CA THR A 286 -5.84 17.80 19.94
C THR A 286 -7.16 17.23 19.44
N SER A 287 -8.12 18.09 19.06
CA SER A 287 -9.39 17.61 18.48
C SER A 287 -9.21 16.92 17.13
N ALA A 288 -8.31 17.41 16.28
CA ALA A 288 -8.00 16.79 14.99
C ALA A 288 -7.21 15.48 15.17
N GLU A 289 -6.27 15.41 16.12
CA GLU A 289 -5.52 14.20 16.48
C GLU A 289 -6.47 13.09 16.93
N ALA A 290 -7.39 13.38 17.86
CA ALA A 290 -8.37 12.40 18.34
C ALA A 290 -9.28 11.87 17.21
N ARG A 291 -9.64 12.72 16.24
CA ARG A 291 -10.41 12.29 15.05
C ARG A 291 -9.57 11.44 14.12
N ALA A 292 -8.31 11.82 13.87
CA ALA A 292 -7.38 11.04 13.06
C ALA A 292 -7.15 9.66 13.68
N GLU A 293 -6.90 9.57 14.98
CA GLU A 293 -6.73 8.29 15.69
C GLU A 293 -7.96 7.38 15.56
N LYS A 294 -9.17 7.94 15.71
CA LYS A 294 -10.40 7.19 15.52
C LYS A 294 -10.53 6.65 14.09
N LEU A 295 -10.22 7.46 13.09
CA LEU A 295 -10.29 7.06 11.67
C LEU A 295 -9.20 6.04 11.34
N GLU A 296 -8.00 6.19 11.89
CA GLU A 296 -6.91 5.22 11.76
C GLU A 296 -7.28 3.85 12.36
N ALA A 297 -7.94 3.83 13.51
CA ALA A 297 -8.46 2.58 14.10
C ALA A 297 -9.56 1.95 13.24
N GLN A 298 -10.43 2.76 12.62
CA GLN A 298 -11.42 2.26 11.66
C GLN A 298 -10.75 1.65 10.42
N LEU A 299 -9.70 2.30 9.89
CA LEU A 299 -8.92 1.76 8.76
C LEU A 299 -8.21 0.46 9.10
N ASP A 300 -7.72 0.32 10.34
CA ASP A 300 -7.10 -0.93 10.80
C ASP A 300 -8.12 -2.08 10.84
N GLU A 301 -9.32 -1.82 11.36
CA GLU A 301 -10.41 -2.80 11.37
C GLU A 301 -10.85 -3.16 9.94
N GLU A 302 -11.05 -2.16 9.08
CA GLU A 302 -11.38 -2.39 7.67
C GLU A 302 -10.29 -3.20 6.95
N TYR A 303 -9.02 -2.96 7.26
CA TYR A 303 -7.90 -3.69 6.68
C TYR A 303 -7.94 -5.16 7.09
N HIS A 304 -8.14 -5.48 8.38
CA HIS A 304 -8.23 -6.86 8.83
C HIS A 304 -9.41 -7.62 8.22
N GLN A 305 -10.49 -6.92 7.84
CA GLN A 305 -11.63 -7.52 7.15
C GLN A 305 -11.39 -7.74 5.65
N LYS A 306 -10.58 -6.89 5.02
CA LYS A 306 -10.40 -6.85 3.55
C LYS A 306 -9.10 -7.47 3.06
N VAL A 307 -8.11 -7.67 3.93
CA VAL A 307 -6.79 -8.18 3.57
C VAL A 307 -6.54 -9.52 4.28
N PRO A 308 -6.25 -10.61 3.53
CA PRO A 308 -6.11 -10.66 2.07
C PRO A 308 -7.44 -10.49 1.30
N PRO A 309 -7.42 -9.92 0.07
CA PRO A 309 -8.62 -9.68 -0.75
C PRO A 309 -9.13 -10.94 -1.46
N PHE A 310 -8.71 -12.10 -0.99
CA PHE A 310 -9.09 -13.43 -1.46
C PHE A 310 -9.25 -14.32 -0.22
N LYS A 311 -9.91 -15.46 -0.36
CA LYS A 311 -10.11 -16.40 0.74
C LYS A 311 -8.99 -17.44 0.76
N PRO A 312 -8.08 -17.45 1.74
CA PRO A 312 -7.11 -18.52 1.86
C PRO A 312 -7.81 -19.85 2.14
N GLU A 313 -7.30 -20.91 1.54
CA GLU A 313 -7.79 -22.27 1.72
C GLU A 313 -6.97 -22.95 2.81
N THR A 314 -7.57 -23.79 3.64
CA THR A 314 -6.80 -24.59 4.60
C THR A 314 -5.99 -25.65 3.87
N PHE A 315 -4.77 -25.92 4.31
CA PHE A 315 -3.97 -27.05 3.80
C PHE A 315 -4.72 -28.37 4.06
N ALA A 316 -4.88 -29.18 3.00
CA ALA A 316 -5.68 -30.40 3.05
C ALA A 316 -5.00 -31.54 3.85
N GLY A 317 -3.74 -31.35 4.24
CA GLY A 317 -2.90 -32.38 4.83
C GLY A 317 -1.99 -33.04 3.79
N ARG A 318 -0.95 -33.70 4.29
CA ARG A 318 0.05 -34.42 3.49
C ARG A 318 -0.57 -35.68 2.88
N LYS A 319 -0.12 -36.04 1.69
CA LYS A 319 -0.51 -37.28 0.98
C LYS A 319 0.42 -38.43 1.35
N GLU A 320 1.71 -38.14 1.53
CA GLU A 320 2.73 -39.12 1.87
C GLU A 320 2.70 -39.44 3.38
N ALA A 321 2.43 -40.70 3.72
CA ALA A 321 2.20 -41.11 5.10
C ALA A 321 3.43 -40.92 6.03
N LYS A 322 4.63 -40.86 5.46
CA LYS A 322 5.89 -40.67 6.20
C LYS A 322 6.43 -39.24 6.14
N ALA A 323 5.69 -38.33 5.51
CA ALA A 323 6.11 -36.95 5.37
C ALA A 323 5.92 -36.19 6.68
N ASP A 324 6.99 -35.56 7.14
CA ASP A 324 7.05 -34.80 8.38
C ASP A 324 7.85 -33.49 8.21
N ARG A 325 8.03 -33.06 6.96
CA ARG A 325 8.70 -31.81 6.63
C ARG A 325 7.93 -30.61 7.16
N VAL A 326 8.70 -29.66 7.70
CA VAL A 326 8.27 -28.28 7.94
C VAL A 326 8.99 -27.41 6.90
N VAL A 327 8.25 -26.53 6.24
CA VAL A 327 8.81 -25.56 5.31
C VAL A 327 9.14 -24.28 6.07
N LEU A 328 10.37 -23.77 5.90
CA LEU A 328 10.69 -22.41 6.31
C LEU A 328 10.64 -21.50 5.08
N MET A 329 9.77 -20.50 5.11
CA MET A 329 9.71 -19.43 4.12
C MET A 329 10.34 -18.16 4.70
N GLU A 330 11.36 -17.64 4.03
CA GLU A 330 11.96 -16.34 4.33
C GLU A 330 11.55 -15.35 3.23
N LEU A 331 10.85 -14.28 3.60
CA LEU A 331 10.47 -13.17 2.71
C LEU A 331 11.31 -11.94 3.06
N PHE A 332 12.10 -11.47 2.10
CA PHE A 332 12.81 -10.19 2.18
C PHE A 332 11.95 -9.13 1.52
N THR A 333 11.51 -8.15 2.30
CA THR A 333 10.48 -7.16 1.93
C THR A 333 10.88 -5.74 2.35
N GLY A 334 10.01 -4.77 2.05
CA GLY A 334 10.14 -3.40 2.51
C GLY A 334 8.80 -2.69 2.61
N ALA A 335 8.54 -1.98 3.70
CA ALA A 335 7.37 -1.13 3.88
C ALA A 335 7.33 0.05 2.90
N GLN A 336 8.48 0.41 2.31
CA GLN A 336 8.58 1.43 1.26
C GLN A 336 8.58 0.85 -0.17
N CYS A 337 8.31 -0.45 -0.34
CA CYS A 337 8.39 -1.16 -1.61
C CYS A 337 6.99 -1.46 -2.18
N PRO A 338 6.46 -0.66 -3.14
CA PRO A 338 5.17 -0.92 -3.76
C PRO A 338 5.00 -2.31 -4.38
N PRO A 339 5.99 -2.90 -5.10
CA PRO A 339 5.82 -4.25 -5.62
C PRO A 339 5.86 -5.33 -4.54
N CYS A 340 6.26 -5.04 -3.30
CA CYS A 340 6.27 -6.02 -2.22
C CYS A 340 4.85 -6.42 -1.78
N VAL A 341 3.86 -5.54 -1.97
CA VAL A 341 2.46 -5.70 -1.54
C VAL A 341 1.88 -7.09 -1.87
N ALA A 342 1.97 -7.57 -3.11
CA ALA A 342 1.43 -8.89 -3.47
C ALA A 342 2.15 -10.05 -2.76
N ALA A 343 3.45 -9.91 -2.49
CA ALA A 343 4.23 -10.92 -1.78
C ALA A 343 3.89 -10.95 -0.29
N ASP A 344 3.79 -9.80 0.38
CA ASP A 344 3.40 -9.70 1.79
C ASP A 344 1.95 -10.19 2.01
N VAL A 345 1.00 -9.76 1.17
CA VAL A 345 -0.40 -10.21 1.29
C VAL A 345 -0.52 -11.70 0.93
N GLY A 346 0.26 -12.16 -0.05
CA GLY A 346 0.35 -13.58 -0.38
C GLY A 346 0.89 -14.40 0.79
N PHE A 347 1.90 -13.88 1.49
CA PHE A 347 2.49 -14.43 2.71
C PHE A 347 1.46 -14.50 3.85
N ASP A 348 0.72 -13.44 4.09
CA ASP A 348 -0.33 -13.39 5.12
C ASP A 348 -1.42 -14.45 4.88
N GLY A 349 -1.78 -14.68 3.62
CA GLY A 349 -2.68 -15.77 3.25
C GLY A 349 -2.15 -17.15 3.64
N LEU A 350 -0.84 -17.39 3.56
CA LEU A 350 -0.24 -18.67 3.97
C LEU A 350 -0.32 -18.88 5.48
N LEU A 351 -0.20 -17.82 6.29
CA LEU A 351 -0.36 -17.91 7.74
C LEU A 351 -1.76 -18.38 8.15
N GLN A 352 -2.77 -18.13 7.32
CA GLN A 352 -4.13 -18.62 7.51
C GLN A 352 -4.34 -20.04 6.97
N SER A 353 -3.52 -20.46 6.01
CA SER A 353 -3.62 -21.77 5.34
C SER A 353 -2.93 -22.91 6.08
N TYR A 354 -1.79 -22.64 6.71
CA TYR A 354 -0.90 -23.65 7.26
C TYR A 354 -0.74 -23.50 8.77
N LYS A 355 -0.55 -24.63 9.46
CA LYS A 355 -0.20 -24.63 10.89
C LYS A 355 1.29 -24.32 11.08
N PRO A 356 1.72 -23.83 12.25
CA PRO A 356 3.14 -23.67 12.57
C PRO A 356 3.99 -24.95 12.47
N THR A 357 3.34 -26.13 12.55
CA THR A 357 3.96 -27.46 12.36
C THR A 357 4.08 -27.88 10.89
N GLU A 358 3.71 -27.00 9.96
CA GLU A 358 3.74 -27.21 8.51
C GLU A 358 4.56 -26.09 7.87
N LEU A 359 4.24 -24.84 8.20
CA LEU A 359 4.94 -23.66 7.70
C LEU A 359 5.45 -22.81 8.87
N VAL A 360 6.74 -22.51 8.84
CA VAL A 360 7.32 -21.39 9.59
C VAL A 360 7.65 -20.30 8.57
N ALA A 361 7.24 -19.07 8.84
CA ALA A 361 7.38 -17.97 7.90
C ALA A 361 8.02 -16.77 8.61
N LEU A 362 8.94 -16.09 7.94
CA LEU A 362 9.71 -14.96 8.49
C LEU A 362 9.76 -13.81 7.48
N GLN A 363 9.51 -12.59 7.94
CA GLN A 363 9.76 -11.36 7.18
C GLN A 363 11.04 -10.68 7.67
N TYR A 364 11.97 -10.46 6.74
CA TYR A 364 13.16 -9.64 6.93
C TYR A 364 12.97 -8.34 6.16
N HIS A 365 12.73 -7.26 6.89
CA HIS A 365 12.61 -5.92 6.30
C HIS A 365 13.99 -5.35 5.94
N LEU A 366 14.06 -4.69 4.80
CA LEU A 366 15.27 -4.06 4.25
C LEU A 366 15.00 -2.61 3.85
N HIS A 367 16.03 -1.76 3.87
CA HIS A 367 15.98 -0.40 3.33
C HIS A 367 15.95 -0.36 1.78
N ILE A 368 15.08 -1.15 1.15
CA ILE A 368 14.94 -1.26 -0.31
C ILE A 368 13.45 -1.11 -0.69
N PRO A 369 13.09 -0.15 -1.56
CA PRO A 369 13.94 0.82 -2.25
C PRO A 369 14.30 2.06 -1.42
N GLY A 370 13.77 2.19 -0.19
CA GLY A 370 13.97 3.37 0.64
C GLY A 370 14.01 3.04 2.13
N PRO A 371 14.18 4.07 3.00
CA PRO A 371 14.28 3.90 4.44
C PRO A 371 13.07 3.19 5.06
N ASP A 372 13.26 1.92 5.44
CA ASP A 372 12.26 1.12 6.16
C ASP A 372 12.58 0.99 7.66
N PRO A 373 11.71 1.46 8.56
CA PRO A 373 11.95 1.44 10.01
C PRO A 373 11.80 0.07 10.68
N LEU A 374 11.43 -0.97 9.93
CA LEU A 374 11.38 -2.35 10.43
C LEU A 374 12.70 -3.10 10.17
N THR A 375 13.63 -2.48 9.44
CA THR A 375 14.98 -3.01 9.20
C THR A 375 15.83 -2.96 10.47
N ASN A 376 16.73 -3.93 10.64
CA ASN A 376 17.71 -3.94 11.72
C ASN A 376 19.02 -4.59 11.28
N GLU A 377 20.04 -4.55 12.14
CA GLU A 377 21.36 -5.10 11.84
C GLU A 377 21.30 -6.59 11.46
N ASP A 378 20.48 -7.39 12.14
CA ASP A 378 20.35 -8.83 11.86
C ASP A 378 19.64 -9.09 10.52
N THR A 379 18.66 -8.27 10.12
CA THR A 379 18.03 -8.43 8.79
C THR A 379 19.00 -8.08 7.66
N ILE A 380 19.88 -7.08 7.87
CA ILE A 380 20.97 -6.76 6.93
C ILE A 380 22.02 -7.86 6.91
N ALA A 381 22.41 -8.43 8.06
CA ALA A 381 23.32 -9.57 8.11
C ALA A 381 22.73 -10.79 7.39
N ARG A 382 21.44 -11.07 7.58
CA ARG A 382 20.74 -12.14 6.86
C ARG A 382 20.68 -11.89 5.35
N GLN A 383 20.49 -10.63 4.92
CA GLN A 383 20.60 -10.26 3.50
C GLN A 383 22.01 -10.55 2.97
N ASN A 384 23.05 -10.18 3.72
CA ASN A 384 24.45 -10.38 3.31
C ASN A 384 24.81 -11.86 3.15
N TYR A 385 24.26 -12.73 4.01
CA TYR A 385 24.39 -14.19 3.87
C TYR A 385 23.84 -14.70 2.52
N TYR A 386 22.76 -14.09 2.02
CA TYR A 386 22.14 -14.39 0.72
C TYR A 386 22.44 -13.33 -0.36
N LYS A 387 23.56 -12.60 -0.29
CA LYS A 387 23.85 -11.47 -1.18
C LYS A 387 23.82 -11.80 -2.68
N ALA A 388 24.03 -13.06 -3.05
CA ALA A 388 23.99 -13.49 -4.45
C ALA A 388 22.54 -13.69 -4.95
N GLU A 389 21.62 -14.02 -4.04
CA GLU A 389 20.22 -14.31 -4.32
C GLU A 389 19.31 -13.08 -4.12
N ILE A 390 19.69 -12.18 -3.21
CA ILE A 390 18.89 -11.01 -2.84
C ILE A 390 19.47 -9.75 -3.48
N THR A 391 19.05 -9.47 -4.71
CA THR A 391 19.39 -8.23 -5.44
C THR A 391 18.35 -7.13 -5.28
N GLY A 392 17.24 -7.39 -4.57
CA GLY A 392 16.16 -6.45 -4.33
C GLY A 392 15.00 -7.06 -3.55
N THR A 393 13.95 -6.28 -3.35
CA THR A 393 12.70 -6.68 -2.69
C THR A 393 11.51 -6.60 -3.66
N PRO A 394 10.52 -7.50 -3.59
CA PRO A 394 10.48 -8.67 -2.70
C PRO A 394 11.32 -9.84 -3.25
N THR A 395 11.99 -10.56 -2.35
CA THR A 395 12.67 -11.84 -2.65
C THR A 395 12.24 -12.91 -1.65
N THR A 396 11.89 -14.09 -2.14
CA THR A 396 11.44 -15.21 -1.30
C THR A 396 12.38 -16.40 -1.41
N LEU A 397 12.63 -17.04 -0.27
CA LEU A 397 13.36 -18.29 -0.17
C LEU A 397 12.50 -19.34 0.54
N PHE A 398 12.48 -20.54 -0.03
CA PHE A 398 11.81 -21.71 0.55
C PHE A 398 12.88 -22.71 0.92
N ASN A 399 12.97 -23.05 2.20
CA ASN A 399 14.01 -23.89 2.76
C ASN A 399 15.44 -23.42 2.36
N GLY A 400 15.64 -22.11 2.30
CA GLY A 400 16.91 -21.46 1.97
C GLY A 400 17.25 -21.42 0.47
N LYS A 401 16.30 -21.78 -0.42
CA LYS A 401 16.48 -21.71 -1.88
C LYS A 401 15.58 -20.61 -2.48
N PRO A 402 16.13 -19.70 -3.32
CA PRO A 402 15.33 -18.65 -3.94
C PRO A 402 14.35 -19.23 -4.95
N GLN A 403 13.05 -18.98 -4.75
CA GLN A 403 11.99 -19.42 -5.65
C GLN A 403 10.83 -18.43 -5.58
N ALA A 404 10.04 -18.33 -6.65
CA ALA A 404 8.89 -17.44 -6.72
C ALA A 404 9.21 -15.99 -6.31
N ALA A 405 10.34 -15.44 -6.76
CA ALA A 405 10.69 -14.04 -6.55
C ALA A 405 9.70 -13.08 -7.25
N GLY A 406 9.83 -11.78 -6.95
CA GLY A 406 8.98 -10.73 -7.51
C GLY A 406 7.62 -10.62 -6.82
N GLY A 407 6.94 -9.51 -7.06
CA GLY A 407 5.63 -9.23 -6.47
C GLY A 407 4.76 -8.42 -7.43
N GLY A 408 4.00 -7.47 -6.91
CA GLY A 408 3.03 -6.69 -7.66
C GLY A 408 2.06 -5.94 -6.75
N PRO A 409 1.06 -5.28 -7.33
CA PRO A 409 -0.01 -4.63 -6.56
C PRO A 409 -0.89 -5.66 -5.84
N MET A 410 -1.68 -5.21 -4.87
CA MET A 410 -2.59 -6.06 -4.08
C MET A 410 -3.53 -6.92 -4.94
N SER A 411 -3.97 -6.42 -6.11
CA SER A 411 -4.87 -7.15 -7.01
C SER A 411 -4.32 -8.46 -7.57
N VAL A 412 -3.00 -8.67 -7.54
CA VAL A 412 -2.38 -9.93 -7.99
C VAL A 412 -1.90 -10.81 -6.82
N ALA A 413 -2.23 -10.44 -5.57
CA ALA A 413 -1.80 -11.16 -4.38
C ALA A 413 -2.30 -12.62 -4.33
N GLU A 414 -3.52 -12.90 -4.81
CA GLU A 414 -4.06 -14.27 -4.86
C GLU A 414 -3.19 -15.17 -5.74
N GLY A 415 -2.81 -14.70 -6.94
CA GLY A 415 -1.92 -15.45 -7.82
C GLY A 415 -0.55 -15.72 -7.19
N LYS A 416 -0.06 -14.77 -6.38
CA LYS A 416 1.19 -14.93 -5.63
C LYS A 416 1.08 -15.96 -4.51
N TYR A 417 0.00 -15.87 -3.72
CA TYR A 417 -0.36 -16.86 -2.71
C TYR A 417 -0.43 -18.28 -3.31
N GLN A 418 -1.11 -18.46 -4.44
CA GLN A 418 -1.19 -19.77 -5.11
C GLN A 418 0.18 -20.29 -5.60
N GLN A 419 1.04 -19.39 -6.08
CA GLN A 419 2.41 -19.74 -6.45
C GLN A 419 3.21 -20.27 -5.24
N TYR A 420 3.10 -19.59 -4.09
CA TYR A 420 3.77 -20.02 -2.86
C TYR A 420 3.21 -21.35 -2.36
N ARG A 421 1.89 -21.51 -2.36
CA ARG A 421 1.24 -22.76 -1.98
C ARG A 421 1.71 -23.96 -2.78
N LYS A 422 1.83 -23.82 -4.09
CA LYS A 422 2.34 -24.91 -4.94
C LYS A 422 3.73 -25.40 -4.49
N ILE A 423 4.60 -24.47 -4.11
CA ILE A 423 5.96 -24.78 -3.63
C ILE A 423 5.90 -25.44 -2.25
N ILE A 424 5.11 -24.87 -1.33
CA ILE A 424 4.98 -25.36 0.05
C ILE A 424 4.34 -26.75 0.07
N ASP A 425 3.20 -26.93 -0.59
CA ASP A 425 2.47 -28.20 -0.64
C ASP A 425 3.36 -29.31 -1.21
N GLN A 426 4.16 -29.02 -2.24
CA GLN A 426 5.11 -29.98 -2.78
C GLN A 426 6.23 -30.33 -1.79
N ALA A 427 6.80 -29.33 -1.11
CA ALA A 427 7.88 -29.55 -0.15
C ALA A 427 7.40 -30.25 1.14
N LEU A 428 6.13 -30.08 1.52
CA LEU A 428 5.55 -30.72 2.71
C LEU A 428 5.46 -32.24 2.62
N GLU A 429 5.50 -32.80 1.41
CA GLU A 429 5.50 -34.25 1.17
C GLU A 429 6.87 -34.92 1.41
N ASP A 430 7.92 -34.13 1.68
CA ASP A 430 9.23 -34.65 2.03
C ASP A 430 9.33 -35.02 3.53
N GLN A 431 10.49 -35.57 3.90
CA GLN A 431 10.87 -35.81 5.30
C GLN A 431 11.78 -34.68 5.82
N LYS A 432 11.70 -34.40 7.12
CA LYS A 432 12.68 -33.54 7.78
C LYS A 432 14.05 -34.21 7.78
N GLN A 433 15.10 -33.39 7.68
CA GLN A 433 16.49 -33.87 7.61
C GLN A 433 17.28 -33.57 8.91
N ALA A 434 16.63 -32.90 9.87
CA ALA A 434 17.15 -32.64 11.20
C ALA A 434 16.00 -32.67 12.21
N THR A 435 16.32 -32.87 13.47
CA THR A 435 15.41 -32.72 14.61
C THR A 435 15.81 -31.50 15.42
N ILE A 436 14.84 -30.72 15.87
CA ILE A 436 15.02 -29.57 16.74
C ILE A 436 14.06 -29.74 17.93
N ASP A 437 14.60 -29.65 19.14
CA ASP A 437 13.82 -29.44 20.36
C ASP A 437 14.03 -27.98 20.79
N LEU A 438 12.95 -27.21 20.82
CA LEU A 438 12.95 -25.79 21.15
C LEU A 438 12.01 -25.55 22.33
N ASN A 439 12.56 -25.00 23.41
CA ASN A 439 11.81 -24.47 24.53
C ASN A 439 12.13 -22.99 24.68
N ALA A 440 11.10 -22.15 24.68
CA ALA A 440 11.25 -20.73 24.91
C ALA A 440 10.14 -20.22 25.85
N SER A 441 10.51 -19.34 26.77
CA SER A 441 9.58 -18.75 27.72
C SER A 441 9.93 -17.29 27.98
N ARG A 442 8.90 -16.47 28.23
CA ARG A 442 9.04 -15.07 28.60
C ARG A 442 8.63 -14.88 30.05
N THR A 443 9.40 -14.10 30.79
CA THR A 443 9.03 -13.61 32.13
C THR A 443 9.40 -12.12 32.20
N GLY A 444 8.38 -11.26 32.10
CA GLY A 444 8.58 -9.81 32.02
C GLY A 444 9.43 -9.42 30.80
N ASP A 445 10.61 -8.85 31.09
CA ASP A 445 11.58 -8.38 30.09
C ASP A 445 12.51 -9.49 29.58
N GLU A 446 12.56 -10.65 30.23
CA GLU A 446 13.51 -11.71 29.92
C GLU A 446 12.86 -12.83 29.11
N VAL A 447 13.49 -13.20 28.00
CA VAL A 447 13.15 -14.38 27.19
C VAL A 447 14.27 -15.40 27.34
N ARG A 448 13.95 -16.58 27.88
CA ARG A 448 14.88 -17.70 27.99
C ARG A 448 14.63 -18.69 26.86
N ILE A 449 15.69 -19.04 26.15
CA ILE A 449 15.65 -19.92 24.99
C ILE A 449 16.59 -21.08 25.23
N LYS A 450 16.08 -22.30 25.12
CA LYS A 450 16.86 -23.53 25.08
C LYS A 450 16.53 -24.29 23.80
N ALA A 451 17.52 -24.47 22.96
CA ALA A 451 17.38 -25.17 21.69
C ALA A 451 18.42 -26.27 21.58
N SER A 452 18.01 -27.47 21.16
CA SER A 452 18.92 -28.55 20.79
C SER A 452 18.58 -29.06 19.41
N ALA A 453 19.60 -29.43 18.64
CA ALA A 453 19.42 -29.91 17.28
C ALA A 453 20.35 -31.08 16.96
N GLU A 454 19.86 -31.99 16.11
CA GLU A 454 20.60 -33.13 15.59
C GLU A 454 20.28 -33.33 14.10
N ALA A 455 21.32 -33.50 13.27
CA ALA A 455 21.19 -33.81 11.85
C ALA A 455 21.96 -35.09 11.53
N LYS A 456 21.23 -36.23 11.47
CA LYS A 456 21.85 -37.54 11.25
C LYS A 456 22.28 -37.72 9.79
N GLY A 457 23.48 -38.23 9.58
CA GLY A 457 23.99 -38.58 8.24
C GLY A 457 24.48 -37.39 7.40
N LYS A 458 24.49 -36.17 7.95
CA LYS A 458 25.24 -35.04 7.39
C LYS A 458 26.40 -34.71 8.32
N GLU A 459 27.61 -34.96 7.84
CA GLU A 459 28.85 -34.57 8.51
C GLU A 459 29.39 -33.32 7.83
N GLY A 460 29.62 -32.25 8.60
CA GLY A 460 30.19 -31.03 8.06
C GLY A 460 30.21 -29.87 9.05
N ASP A 461 31.31 -29.12 9.04
CA ASP A 461 31.49 -27.91 9.85
C ASP A 461 30.65 -26.73 9.36
N THR A 462 29.76 -26.94 8.38
CA THR A 462 28.88 -25.93 7.75
C THR A 462 27.47 -25.92 8.33
N LEU A 463 27.07 -26.95 9.10
CA LEU A 463 25.76 -27.00 9.73
C LEU A 463 25.66 -25.97 10.86
N ARG A 464 24.60 -25.17 10.86
CA ARG A 464 24.32 -24.13 11.85
C ARG A 464 22.90 -24.25 12.39
N LEU A 465 22.75 -24.14 13.70
CA LEU A 465 21.48 -23.84 14.37
C LEU A 465 21.38 -22.32 14.52
N ARG A 466 20.34 -21.73 13.95
CA ARG A 466 20.05 -20.28 14.02
C ARG A 466 18.76 -20.06 14.78
N LEU A 467 18.70 -18.95 15.52
CA LEU A 467 17.54 -18.51 16.28
C LEU A 467 17.07 -17.16 15.74
N ALA A 468 15.76 -16.93 15.73
CA ALA A 468 15.15 -15.66 15.41
C ALA A 468 14.09 -15.31 16.46
N LEU A 469 14.12 -14.08 16.96
CA LEU A 469 13.04 -13.49 17.74
C LEU A 469 12.14 -12.72 16.78
N VAL A 470 10.87 -13.10 16.74
CA VAL A 470 9.92 -12.68 15.72
C VAL A 470 8.77 -11.96 16.40
N GLU A 471 8.37 -10.81 15.88
CA GLU A 471 7.15 -10.10 16.30
C GLU A 471 6.01 -10.46 15.35
N GLU A 472 4.91 -10.96 15.91
CA GLU A 472 3.82 -11.57 15.13
C GLU A 472 3.15 -10.59 14.18
N ALA A 473 2.94 -9.35 14.63
CA ALA A 473 2.39 -8.28 13.82
C ALA A 473 2.98 -6.93 14.25
N VAL A 474 3.45 -6.16 13.28
CA VAL A 474 3.89 -4.77 13.48
C VAL A 474 3.01 -3.85 12.65
N ARG A 475 2.31 -2.93 13.33
CA ARG A 475 1.53 -1.90 12.67
C ARG A 475 2.45 -0.77 12.18
N TYR A 476 2.57 -0.62 10.87
CA TYR A 476 3.30 0.49 10.25
C TYR A 476 2.77 0.71 8.84
N VAL A 477 2.39 1.96 8.53
CA VAL A 477 1.92 2.35 7.20
C VAL A 477 3.08 2.98 6.44
N GLY A 478 3.73 2.19 5.58
CA GLY A 478 4.81 2.66 4.72
C GLY A 478 4.33 3.16 3.35
N GLY A 479 5.28 3.50 2.47
CA GLY A 479 4.99 3.91 1.09
C GLY A 479 4.34 2.83 0.22
N ASN A 480 4.34 1.57 0.65
CA ASN A 480 3.63 0.48 -0.02
C ASN A 480 2.12 0.42 0.34
N GLY A 481 1.68 1.15 1.37
CA GLY A 481 0.28 1.23 1.80
C GLY A 481 -0.25 0.07 2.63
N LEU A 482 0.56 -0.96 2.93
CA LEU A 482 0.18 -1.98 3.91
C LEU A 482 0.16 -1.38 5.31
N ARG A 483 -0.74 -1.87 6.16
CA ARG A 483 -0.93 -1.35 7.52
C ARG A 483 -0.28 -2.24 8.58
N PHE A 484 -0.17 -3.53 8.29
CA PHE A 484 0.38 -4.56 9.18
C PHE A 484 1.40 -5.41 8.43
N HIS A 485 2.50 -5.68 9.10
CA HIS A 485 3.57 -6.58 8.66
C HIS A 485 3.67 -7.74 9.63
N HIS A 486 3.67 -8.97 9.13
CA HIS A 486 3.54 -10.16 9.97
C HIS A 486 4.85 -10.94 10.06
N HIS A 487 5.08 -11.57 11.22
CA HIS A 487 6.25 -12.39 11.49
C HIS A 487 7.58 -11.65 11.21
N VAL A 488 7.68 -10.40 11.68
CA VAL A 488 8.83 -9.53 11.46
C VAL A 488 9.98 -9.93 12.38
N VAL A 489 11.14 -10.25 11.81
CA VAL A 489 12.34 -10.62 12.60
C VAL A 489 12.91 -9.38 13.29
N ARG A 490 12.93 -9.40 14.63
CA ARG A 490 13.39 -8.28 15.47
C ARG A 490 14.81 -8.46 16.00
N SER A 491 15.30 -9.70 16.09
CA SER A 491 16.70 -10.03 16.37
C SER A 491 16.98 -11.50 16.07
N MET A 492 18.26 -11.87 16.01
CA MET A 492 18.74 -13.26 15.91
C MET A 492 19.58 -13.62 17.14
N PRO A 493 18.96 -14.17 18.21
CA PRO A 493 19.66 -14.54 19.44
C PRO A 493 20.85 -15.48 19.19
N GLY A 494 21.99 -15.22 19.83
CA GLY A 494 23.24 -15.94 19.56
C GLY A 494 23.97 -15.51 18.28
N GLY A 495 23.43 -14.53 17.54
CA GLY A 495 23.99 -13.94 16.33
C GLY A 495 23.48 -14.56 15.03
N PRO A 496 23.49 -13.81 13.90
CA PRO A 496 22.93 -14.25 12.62
C PRO A 496 23.68 -15.44 11.99
N GLU A 497 24.95 -15.65 12.35
CA GLU A 497 25.76 -16.79 11.91
C GLU A 497 25.28 -18.12 12.53
N GLY A 498 24.61 -18.08 13.68
CA GLY A 498 24.18 -19.26 14.43
C GLY A 498 25.33 -20.04 15.08
N LYS A 499 25.01 -21.20 15.65
CA LYS A 499 25.96 -22.10 16.33
C LYS A 499 26.19 -23.37 15.53
N ALA A 500 27.45 -23.80 15.42
CA ALA A 500 27.81 -24.99 14.65
C ALA A 500 27.30 -26.30 15.30
N LEU A 501 26.83 -27.25 14.46
CA LEU A 501 26.49 -28.60 14.89
C LEU A 501 27.74 -29.49 14.90
N GLN A 502 28.55 -29.38 15.96
CA GLN A 502 29.75 -30.22 16.12
C GLN A 502 29.36 -31.70 16.23
N GLY A 503 29.92 -32.54 15.36
CA GLY A 503 29.54 -33.96 15.29
C GLY A 503 28.05 -34.17 14.96
N GLY A 504 27.43 -33.22 14.25
CA GLY A 504 26.01 -33.28 13.86
C GLY A 504 25.03 -32.92 14.98
N LYS A 505 25.50 -32.40 16.12
CA LYS A 505 24.67 -32.02 17.28
C LYS A 505 25.05 -30.65 17.85
N VAL A 506 24.08 -29.96 18.46
CA VAL A 506 24.34 -28.76 19.25
C VAL A 506 23.26 -28.56 20.30
N THR A 507 23.63 -27.95 21.43
CA THR A 507 22.70 -27.39 22.41
C THR A 507 23.10 -25.95 22.66
N VAL A 508 22.11 -25.05 22.65
CA VAL A 508 22.28 -23.61 22.85
C VAL A 508 21.30 -23.15 23.92
N GLU A 509 21.79 -22.33 24.83
CA GLU A 509 21.00 -21.62 25.83
C GLU A 509 21.28 -20.13 25.69
N GLU A 510 20.25 -19.35 25.32
CA GLU A 510 20.32 -17.90 25.18
C GLU A 510 19.33 -17.25 26.13
N THR A 511 19.69 -16.08 26.67
CA THR A 511 18.80 -15.23 27.45
C THR A 511 18.78 -13.85 26.82
N VAL A 512 17.60 -13.41 26.40
CA VAL A 512 17.41 -12.15 25.69
C VAL A 512 16.63 -11.19 26.58
N LYS A 513 17.12 -9.96 26.76
CA LYS A 513 16.34 -8.88 27.38
C LYS A 513 15.66 -8.05 26.31
N LEU A 514 14.35 -7.93 26.36
CA LEU A 514 13.57 -7.18 25.36
C LEU A 514 13.89 -5.68 25.39
N SER A 515 14.28 -5.15 26.55
CA SER A 515 14.80 -3.80 26.70
C SER A 515 16.10 -3.57 25.93
N ASP A 516 16.98 -4.57 25.85
CA ASP A 516 18.22 -4.48 25.07
C ASP A 516 17.95 -4.63 23.57
N VAL A 517 17.04 -5.53 23.18
CA VAL A 517 16.55 -5.63 21.78
C VAL A 517 15.98 -4.28 21.31
N ARG A 518 15.11 -3.66 22.13
CA ARG A 518 14.52 -2.35 21.84
C ARG A 518 15.60 -1.29 21.63
N LYS A 519 16.56 -1.19 22.55
CA LYS A 519 17.67 -0.22 22.43
C LYS A 519 18.50 -0.45 21.17
N ALA A 520 18.81 -1.69 20.84
CA ALA A 520 19.58 -2.02 19.63
C ALA A 520 18.85 -1.60 18.36
N LEU A 521 17.53 -1.86 18.30
CA LEU A 521 16.69 -1.42 17.19
C LEU A 521 16.60 0.11 17.09
N GLU A 522 16.37 0.81 18.19
CA GLU A 522 16.34 2.28 18.24
C GLU A 522 17.69 2.88 17.82
N GLN A 523 18.78 2.31 18.30
CA GLN A 523 20.14 2.74 17.98
C GLN A 523 20.44 2.56 16.48
N TYR A 524 20.12 1.39 15.92
CA TYR A 524 20.30 1.11 14.49
C TYR A 524 19.55 2.13 13.62
N LEU A 525 18.28 2.41 13.93
CA LEU A 525 17.48 3.38 13.19
C LEU A 525 18.01 4.81 13.33
N SER A 526 18.48 5.19 14.52
CA SER A 526 19.10 6.49 14.77
C SER A 526 20.39 6.68 13.97
N ASP A 527 21.24 5.66 13.89
CA ASP A 527 22.49 5.72 13.15
C ASP A 527 22.25 5.72 11.63
N PHE A 528 21.28 4.93 11.16
CA PHE A 528 20.84 4.99 9.77
C PHE A 528 20.37 6.39 9.38
N GLU A 529 19.55 7.04 10.21
CA GLU A 529 19.05 8.39 9.94
C GLU A 529 20.18 9.43 9.85
N LYS A 530 21.21 9.33 10.70
CA LYS A 530 22.39 10.20 10.64
C LYS A 530 23.19 10.02 9.35
N ASP A 531 23.36 8.78 8.90
CA ASP A 531 24.26 8.44 7.79
C ASP A 531 23.60 8.53 6.41
N ARG A 532 22.30 8.22 6.32
CA ARG A 532 21.57 8.04 5.05
C ARG A 532 20.37 8.98 4.89
N GLY A 533 20.04 9.75 5.92
CA GLY A 533 18.89 10.67 5.95
C GLY A 533 17.66 10.04 6.62
N GLY A 534 16.66 10.89 6.90
CA GLY A 534 15.49 10.52 7.69
C GLY A 534 14.50 9.57 7.02
N PHE A 535 13.57 9.06 7.83
CA PHE A 535 12.48 8.20 7.40
C PHE A 535 11.33 9.03 6.80
N PRO A 536 10.61 8.50 5.79
CA PRO A 536 9.54 9.25 5.13
C PRO A 536 8.31 9.46 6.03
N ASN A 537 8.09 8.56 6.99
CA ASN A 537 6.99 8.58 7.96
C ASN A 537 7.58 8.45 9.38
N PRO A 538 6.85 8.89 10.43
CA PRO A 538 7.26 8.68 11.82
C PRO A 538 7.58 7.22 12.12
N LEU A 539 8.59 6.98 12.96
CA LEU A 539 8.97 5.64 13.38
C LEU A 539 7.81 4.97 14.15
N PRO A 540 7.49 3.69 13.88
CA PRO A 540 6.52 2.97 14.67
C PRO A 540 7.05 2.71 16.08
N PRO A 541 6.17 2.62 17.10
CA PRO A 541 6.60 2.15 18.41
C PRO A 541 7.10 0.70 18.31
N ILE A 542 8.24 0.42 18.93
CA ILE A 542 8.79 -0.93 19.02
C ILE A 542 8.09 -1.64 20.16
N GLN A 543 7.06 -2.45 19.93
CA GLN A 543 6.23 -2.96 21.03
C GLN A 543 6.85 -4.18 21.69
N LEU A 544 7.20 -5.21 20.90
CA LEU A 544 7.72 -6.50 21.39
C LEU A 544 6.75 -7.21 22.34
N ASN A 545 5.45 -7.09 22.08
CA ASN A 545 4.38 -7.65 22.92
C ASN A 545 4.10 -9.11 22.55
N ASP A 546 3.75 -9.35 21.29
CA ASP A 546 3.42 -10.67 20.75
C ASP A 546 4.61 -11.22 19.96
N LEU A 547 5.31 -12.16 20.59
CA LEU A 547 6.59 -12.66 20.10
C LEU A 547 6.58 -14.17 19.91
N SER A 548 7.37 -14.66 18.96
CA SER A 548 7.74 -16.06 18.83
C SER A 548 9.26 -16.21 18.77
N VAL A 549 9.75 -17.38 19.16
CA VAL A 549 11.12 -17.80 18.89
C VAL A 549 11.08 -18.88 17.81
N VAL A 550 11.83 -18.65 16.74
CA VAL A 550 12.03 -19.62 15.67
C VAL A 550 13.44 -20.16 15.74
N ALA A 551 13.58 -21.48 15.67
CA ALA A 551 14.85 -22.16 15.51
C ALA A 551 14.89 -22.93 14.21
N PHE A 552 15.98 -22.85 13.46
CA PHE A 552 16.15 -23.61 12.23
C PHE A 552 17.58 -24.09 12.06
N VAL A 553 17.72 -25.30 11.49
CA VAL A 553 19.01 -25.88 11.13
C VAL A 553 19.24 -25.63 9.64
N GLN A 554 20.37 -25.04 9.30
CA GLN A 554 20.76 -24.72 7.93
C GLN A 554 22.18 -25.19 7.64
N ASP A 555 22.40 -25.67 6.42
CA ASP A 555 23.72 -26.04 5.90
C ASP A 555 24.31 -24.87 5.11
N ASP A 556 25.39 -24.27 5.59
CA ASP A 556 26.00 -23.12 4.92
C ASP A 556 26.73 -23.48 3.61
N ALA A 557 26.96 -24.77 3.34
CA ALA A 557 27.58 -25.20 2.09
C ALA A 557 26.70 -24.89 0.88
N ASP A 558 25.39 -25.08 1.03
CA ASP A 558 24.42 -24.90 -0.06
C ASP A 558 23.21 -24.05 0.35
N LYS A 559 23.19 -23.55 1.58
CA LYS A 559 22.12 -22.76 2.21
C LYS A 559 20.82 -23.54 2.45
N SER A 560 20.81 -24.86 2.28
CA SER A 560 19.61 -25.67 2.53
C SER A 560 19.20 -25.63 4.00
N ILE A 561 17.94 -25.34 4.26
CA ILE A 561 17.35 -25.46 5.59
C ILE A 561 16.86 -26.89 5.74
N LEU A 562 17.22 -27.57 6.82
CA LEU A 562 16.93 -28.99 7.04
C LEU A 562 15.67 -29.21 7.88
N HIS A 563 15.41 -28.30 8.81
CA HIS A 563 14.22 -28.27 9.64
C HIS A 563 14.07 -26.90 10.32
N ALA A 564 12.84 -26.56 10.73
CA ALA A 564 12.52 -25.36 11.50
C ALA A 564 11.40 -25.66 12.49
N VAL A 565 11.42 -24.98 13.64
CA VAL A 565 10.40 -25.04 14.70
C VAL A 565 10.14 -23.62 15.19
N SER A 566 8.87 -23.30 15.46
CA SER A 566 8.45 -22.04 16.08
C SER A 566 7.77 -22.30 17.42
N VAL A 567 8.08 -21.50 18.42
CA VAL A 567 7.43 -21.50 19.74
C VAL A 567 6.92 -20.09 20.05
N PRO A 568 5.59 -19.88 20.17
CA PRO A 568 5.05 -18.59 20.59
C PRO A 568 5.36 -18.34 22.07
N LEU A 569 5.77 -17.11 22.37
CA LEU A 569 5.97 -16.63 23.73
C LEU A 569 4.63 -16.09 24.25
N LYS A 570 4.05 -16.77 25.24
CA LYS A 570 2.86 -16.25 25.93
C LYS A 570 3.27 -14.98 26.68
N GLY A 571 2.81 -13.82 26.23
CA GLY A 571 2.89 -12.59 27.02
C GLY A 571 1.97 -12.67 28.23
N GLU A 572 2.36 -12.06 29.35
CA GLU A 572 1.36 -11.60 30.31
C GLU A 572 0.53 -10.53 29.60
N LYS A 573 -0.73 -10.83 29.30
CA LYS A 573 -1.66 -9.79 28.86
C LYS A 573 -1.74 -8.75 29.97
N ALA A 574 -1.29 -7.54 29.71
CA ALA A 574 -1.52 -6.41 30.60
C ALA A 574 -3.05 -6.20 30.71
N GLY A 575 -3.66 -6.68 31.80
CA GLY A 575 -5.06 -6.35 32.12
C GLY A 575 -5.94 -7.45 32.71
N GLU A 576 -5.51 -8.71 32.83
CA GLU A 576 -6.36 -9.75 33.46
C GLU A 576 -5.93 -9.96 34.92
N LYS A 577 -6.45 -9.12 35.83
CA LYS A 577 -6.53 -9.52 37.24
C LYS A 577 -7.51 -10.67 37.34
N THR A 578 -7.01 -11.90 37.47
CA THR A 578 -7.83 -13.04 37.86
C THR A 578 -8.15 -12.93 39.36
N PRO A 579 -9.39 -13.24 39.80
CA PRO A 579 -9.81 -13.14 41.21
C PRO A 579 -9.00 -13.98 42.18
#